data_AF-A0AAD9FDU9-F1
#
_entry.id   AF-A0AAD9FDU9-F1
#
_cell.length_a   1.000
_cell.length_b   1.000
_cell.length_c   1.000
_cell.angle_alpha   90.00
_cell.angle_beta   90.00
_cell.angle_gamma   90.00
#
_symmetry.space_group_name_H-M   'P 1'
#
loop_
_entity.id
_entity.type
_entity.pdbx_description
1 polymer ?
#
loop_
_entity_poly.entity_id
_entity_poly.type
_entity_poly.pdbx_seq_one_letter_code
_entity_poly.pdbx_strand_id
1 'polypeptide(L)' 'MLDETTDISNVAQMSYVLRYVTEDGIKERVFKYEDVTEDKRAETIATRLLEFLRESGCIDKV' A
#
# COMPACT_ATOMS: atom_id res chain seq x y z
N MET A 1 -1.75 -5.80 -0.13
CA MET A 1 -0.73 -5.77 -1.19
C MET A 1 -0.23 -4.35 -1.31
N LEU A 2 1.08 -4.19 -1.46
CA LEU A 2 1.72 -2.94 -1.82
C LEU A 2 2.35 -3.16 -3.18
N ASP A 3 2.11 -2.23 -4.09
CA ASP A 3 2.67 -2.27 -5.44
C ASP A 3 3.26 -0.90 -5.77
N GLU A 4 4.51 -0.86 -6.19
CA GLU A 4 5.20 0.36 -6.63
C GLU A 4 5.30 0.36 -8.14
N THR A 5 4.86 1.45 -8.75
CA THR A 5 4.95 1.68 -10.18
C THR A 5 5.62 3.02 -10.44
N THR A 6 6.71 3.00 -11.21
CA THR A 6 7.39 4.21 -11.70
C THR A 6 6.93 4.51 -13.12
N ASP A 7 6.50 5.75 -13.37
CA ASP A 7 6.02 6.18 -14.69
C ASP A 7 7.14 6.66 -15.64
N ILE A 8 6.78 7.05 -16.87
CA ILE A 8 7.72 7.54 -17.89
C ILE A 8 8.40 8.87 -17.51
N SER A 9 7.85 9.60 -16.53
CA SER A 9 8.40 10.85 -16.00
C SER A 9 9.34 10.59 -14.82
N ASN A 10 9.62 9.32 -14.49
CA ASN A 10 10.34 8.86 -13.31
C ASN A 10 9.66 9.23 -11.97
N VAL A 11 8.35 9.43 -11.98
CA VAL A 11 7.57 9.58 -10.75
C VAL A 11 7.20 8.18 -10.26
N ALA A 12 7.56 7.86 -9.01
CA ALA A 12 7.28 6.58 -8.39
C ALA A 12 6.05 6.70 -7.48
N GLN A 13 5.07 5.81 -7.68
CA GLN A 13 3.84 5.80 -6.91
C GLN A 13 3.62 4.41 -6.31
N MET A 14 3.28 4.37 -5.02
CA MET A 14 2.90 3.16 -4.31
C MET A 14 1.39 3.08 -4.15
N SER A 15 0.79 1.96 -4.53
CA SER A 15 -0.62 1.65 -4.34
C SER A 15 -0.83 0.71 -3.16
N TYR A 16 -1.85 1.01 -2.35
CA TYR A 16 -2.27 0.20 -1.22
C TYR A 16 -3.55 -0.54 -1.59
N VAL A 17 -3.48 -1.86 -1.68
CA VAL A 17 -4.59 -2.68 -2.17
C VAL A 17 -4.95 -3.76 -1.16
N LEU A 18 -6.20 -3.76 -0.70
CA LEU A 18 -6.73 -4.83 0.14
C LEU A 18 -7.41 -5.85 -0.77
N ARG A 19 -6.97 -7.10 -0.63
CA ARG A 19 -7.60 -8.26 -1.26
C ARG A 19 -8.16 -9.15 -0.17
N TYR A 20 -9.45 -9.46 -0.24
CA TYR A 20 -10.16 -10.19 0.80
C TYR A 20 -11.22 -11.14 0.20
N VAL A 21 -11.62 -12.14 0.97
CA VAL A 21 -12.62 -13.14 0.55
C VAL A 21 -13.98 -12.76 1.11
N THR A 22 -15.02 -12.89 0.29
CA THR A 22 -16.44 -12.75 0.63
C THR A 22 -17.19 -14.00 0.21
N GLU A 23 -18.47 -14.11 0.57
CA GLU A 23 -19.36 -15.18 0.10
C GLU A 23 -19.44 -15.23 -1.44
N ASP A 24 -19.33 -14.07 -2.11
CA ASP A 24 -19.31 -13.93 -3.57
C ASP A 24 -17.92 -14.14 -4.20
N GLY A 25 -16.94 -14.61 -3.42
CA GLY A 25 -15.56 -14.81 -3.85
C GLY A 25 -14.61 -13.68 -3.47
N ILE A 26 -13.49 -13.59 -4.19
CA ILE A 26 -12.40 -12.65 -3.90
C ILE A 26 -12.79 -11.24 -4.37
N LYS A 27 -12.61 -10.25 -3.49
CA LYS A 27 -12.74 -8.83 -3.79
C LYS A 27 -11.39 -8.13 -3.62
N GLU A 28 -11.22 -7.06 -4.38
CA GLU A 28 -10.05 -6.19 -4.32
C GLU A 28 -10.49 -4.73 -4.22
N ARG A 29 -9.84 -3.96 -3.35
CA ARG A 29 -10.10 -2.53 -3.15
C ARG A 29 -8.81 -1.76 -3.02
N VAL A 30 -8.68 -0.70 -3.82
CA VAL A 30 -7.61 0.29 -3.69
C VAL A 30 -7.97 1.24 -2.55
N PHE A 31 -7.05 1.42 -1.60
CA PHE A 31 -7.19 2.32 -0.46
C PHE A 31 -6.66 3.72 -0.78
N LYS A 32 -5.40 3.77 -1.21
CA LYS A 32 -4.73 5.02 -1.53
C LYS A 32 -3.58 4.80 -2.50
N TYR A 33 -3.17 5.92 -3.09
CA TYR A 33 -1.92 6.05 -3.82
C TYR A 33 -1.03 7.02 -3.05
N GLU A 34 0.27 6.76 -3.05
CA GLU A 34 1.24 7.55 -2.31
C GLU A 34 2.48 7.80 -3.17
N ASP A 35 2.94 9.05 -3.23
CA ASP A 35 4.18 9.40 -3.91
C ASP A 35 5.38 8.89 -3.09
N VAL A 36 6.22 8.09 -3.73
CA VAL A 36 7.45 7.51 -3.17
C VAL A 36 8.68 7.86 -4.01
N THR A 37 8.58 8.83 -4.90
CA THR A 37 9.65 9.27 -5.83
C THR A 37 10.93 9.59 -5.08
N GLU A 38 10.81 10.33 -3.97
CA GLU A 38 11.95 10.80 -3.17
C GLU A 38 12.57 9.71 -2.29
N ASP A 39 11.81 8.70 -1.86
CA ASP A 39 12.31 7.65 -0.96
C ASP A 39 11.51 6.35 -1.03
N LYS A 40 12.14 5.36 -1.68
CA LYS A 40 11.63 4.00 -1.88
C LYS A 40 12.48 2.92 -1.20
N ARG A 41 13.24 3.30 -0.16
CA ARG A 41 14.00 2.32 0.65
C ARG A 41 13.04 1.39 1.39
N ALA A 42 13.49 0.15 1.61
CA ALA A 42 12.69 -0.88 2.25
C ALA A 42 12.21 -0.45 3.65
N GLU A 43 13.06 0.22 4.42
CA GLU A 43 12.75 0.72 5.76
C GLU A 43 11.66 1.80 5.73
N THR A 44 11.73 2.69 4.74
CA THR A 44 10.74 3.75 4.54
C THR A 44 9.39 3.16 4.13
N ILE A 45 9.37 2.22 3.20
CA ILE A 45 8.15 1.52 2.78
C ILE A 45 7.54 0.75 3.96
N ALA A 46 8.35 0.05 4.75
CA ALA A 46 7.89 -0.67 5.93
C ALA A 46 7.27 0.27 6.96
N THR A 47 7.89 1.43 7.19
CA THR A 47 7.37 2.46 8.11
C THR A 47 6.02 2.97 7.65
N ARG A 48 5.89 3.34 6.37
CA ARG A 48 4.63 3.81 5.76
C ARG A 48 3.51 2.77 5.84
N LEU A 49 3.84 1.48 5.65
CA LEU A 49 2.88 0.38 5.83
C LEU A 49 2.39 0.27 7.27
N LEU A 50 3.30 0.30 8.25
CA LEU A 50 2.93 0.20 9.67
C LEU A 50 2.08 1.39 10.12
N GLU A 51 2.38 2.59 9.62
CA GLU A 51 1.56 3.78 9.85
C GLU A 51 0.16 3.62 9.24
N PHE A 52 0.06 3.20 7.97
CA PHE A 52 -1.22 2.93 7.32
C PHE A 52 -2.06 1.90 8.09
N LEU A 53 -1.44 0.83 8.58
CA LEU A 53 -2.13 -0.19 9.38
C LEU A 53 -2.59 0.34 10.73
N ARG A 54 -1.79 1.19 11.38
CA ARG A 54 -2.18 1.89 12.61
C ARG A 54 -3.37 2.82 12.38
N GLU A 55 -3.33 3.64 11.34
CA GLU A 55 -4.43 4.56 10.95
C GLU A 55 -5.72 3.81 10.62
N SER A 56 -5.59 2.63 10.01
CA SER A 56 -6.71 1.76 9.68
C SER A 56 -7.21 0.92 10.87
N GLY A 57 -6.61 1.06 12.05
CA GLY A 57 -6.96 0.27 13.25
C GLY A 57 -6.65 -1.23 13.11
N CYS A 58 -5.68 -1.59 12.27
CA CYS A 58 -5.34 -2.97 11.89
C CYS A 58 -3.94 -3.40 12.38
N ILE A 59 -3.35 -2.68 13.35
CA ILE A 59 -1.99 -2.97 13.81
C ILE A 59 -1.86 -4.34 14.49
N ASP A 60 -2.95 -4.87 15.02
CA ASP A 60 -3.05 -6.20 15.65
C ASP A 60 -3.23 -7.34 14.63
N LYS A 61 -3.31 -7.01 13.33
CA LYS A 61 -3.51 -7.97 12.22
C LYS A 61 -2.22 -8.31 11.48
N VAL A 62 -1.08 -7.84 11.97
CA VAL A 62 0.26 -8.05 11.40
C VAL A 62 0.93 -9.24 12.05
#